data_AF-A0A642V6H8-F1
#
_entry.id   AF-A0A642V6H8-F1
#
_cell.length_a   1.000
_cell.length_b   1.000
_cell.length_c   1.000
_cell.angle_alpha   90.00
_cell.angle_beta   90.00
_cell.angle_gamma   90.00
#
_symmetry.space_group_name_H-M   'P 1'
#
loop_
_entity.id
_entity.type
_entity.pdbx_description
1 polymer ?
#
loop_
_entity_poly.entity_id
_entity_poly.type
_entity_poly.pdbx_seq_one_letter_code
_entity_poly.pdbx_strand_id
1 'polypeptide(L)'
;MFGGAAGATAASIDSSSKRPKDCPPDSEELGRATWTFLHTMAATYPDAPTSSEKSDMTTFMNIFSKIYPCWYCAEDFQKWIKSGNSPKVDSKEDLSNWLCDAHNEVNKKLGKPTFDCKLWRQRWKDGWNDGRCD
;
A
#
# COMPACT_ATOMS: atom_id res chain seq x y z
N MET A 1 51.34 27.49 31.45
CA MET A 1 50.30 27.37 32.49
C MET A 1 48.94 27.61 31.82
N PHE A 2 48.10 26.56 31.80
CA PHE A 2 46.62 26.50 31.68
C PHE A 2 45.90 27.34 30.58
N GLY A 3 44.96 26.83 29.80
CA GLY A 3 44.23 25.56 29.78
C GLY A 3 43.27 25.58 28.59
N GLY A 4 43.03 24.40 27.99
CA GLY A 4 42.12 24.23 26.85
C GLY A 4 40.65 24.23 27.28
N ALA A 5 39.80 24.83 26.45
CA ALA A 5 38.35 24.69 26.55
C ALA A 5 37.91 23.62 25.54
N ALA A 6 37.37 22.52 26.08
CA ALA A 6 36.81 21.42 25.30
C ALA A 6 35.53 21.86 24.60
N GLY A 7 35.49 21.75 23.27
CA GLY A 7 34.27 21.88 22.49
C GLY A 7 33.36 20.69 22.76
N ALA A 8 32.18 20.95 23.32
CA ALA A 8 31.13 19.95 23.46
C ALA A 8 30.58 19.59 22.07
N THR A 9 30.88 18.40 21.60
CA THR A 9 30.24 17.81 20.41
C THR A 9 28.78 17.52 20.73
N ALA A 10 27.86 18.23 20.09
CA ALA A 10 26.44 17.87 20.10
C ALA A 10 26.29 16.46 19.53
N ALA A 11 25.81 15.53 20.35
CA ALA A 11 25.49 14.18 19.93
C ALA A 11 24.39 14.25 18.87
N SER A 12 24.73 13.81 17.66
CA SER A 12 23.78 13.54 16.58
C SER A 12 22.76 12.52 17.08
N ILE A 13 21.50 12.95 17.20
CA ILE A 13 20.37 12.07 17.47
C ILE A 13 20.18 11.20 16.23
N ASP A 14 20.69 9.98 16.29
CA ASP A 14 20.40 8.94 15.31
C ASP A 14 18.90 8.64 15.36
N SER A 15 18.17 9.10 14.35
CA SER A 15 16.71 8.99 14.22
C SER A 15 16.26 7.61 13.74
N SER A 16 16.97 6.55 14.09
CA SER A 16 16.71 5.20 13.58
C SER A 16 16.43 4.15 14.66
N SER A 17 15.93 4.55 15.83
CA SER A 17 15.39 3.57 16.77
C SER A 17 14.16 2.91 16.13
N LYS A 18 14.33 1.68 15.65
CA LYS A 18 13.23 0.85 15.14
C LYS A 18 12.19 0.76 16.26
N ARG A 19 10.95 1.19 16.00
CA ARG A 19 9.83 1.00 16.93
C ARG A 19 9.78 -0.47 17.36
N PRO A 20 9.50 -0.76 18.65
CA PRO A 20 9.22 -2.12 19.08
C PRO A 20 8.10 -2.75 18.25
N LYS A 21 8.28 -4.01 17.84
CA LYS A 21 7.37 -4.73 16.92
C LYS A 21 6.01 -5.08 17.55
N ASP A 22 5.90 -4.99 18.86
CA ASP A 22 4.72 -5.25 19.68
C ASP A 22 3.90 -3.99 19.96
N CYS A 23 4.30 -2.84 19.43
CA CYS A 23 3.51 -1.62 19.48
C CYS A 23 2.38 -1.63 18.43
N PRO A 24 1.25 -0.95 18.68
CA PRO A 24 0.25 -0.72 17.65
C PRO A 24 0.86 -0.03 16.40
N PRO A 25 0.45 -0.44 15.18
CA PRO A 25 1.01 0.10 13.96
C PRO A 25 0.66 1.58 13.80
N ASP A 26 1.60 2.36 13.27
CA ASP A 26 1.28 3.69 12.74
C ASP A 26 0.60 3.57 11.36
N SER A 27 0.24 4.72 10.78
CA SER A 27 -0.42 4.78 9.48
C SER A 27 0.43 4.17 8.36
N GLU A 28 1.76 4.24 8.44
CA GLU A 28 2.62 3.70 7.40
C GLU A 28 2.73 2.17 7.51
N GLU A 29 2.90 1.65 8.72
CA GLU A 29 2.93 0.21 8.96
C GLU A 29 1.61 -0.44 8.60
N LEU A 30 0.50 0.14 9.06
CA LEU A 30 -0.85 -0.29 8.69
C LEU A 30 -1.05 -0.22 7.17
N GLY A 31 -0.58 0.86 6.53
CA GLY A 31 -0.66 1.03 5.07
C GLY A 31 0.07 -0.07 4.32
N ARG A 32 1.33 -0.35 4.67
CA ARG A 32 2.14 -1.42 4.05
C ARG A 32 1.51 -2.80 4.20
N ALA A 33 1.03 -3.13 5.39
CA ALA A 33 0.34 -4.39 5.66
C ALA A 33 -0.95 -4.52 4.85
N THR A 34 -1.73 -3.43 4.79
CA THR A 34 -2.99 -3.37 4.05
C THR A 34 -2.78 -3.54 2.55
N TRP A 35 -1.80 -2.82 1.96
CA TRP A 35 -1.49 -2.98 0.55
C TRP A 35 -1.00 -4.39 0.22
N THR A 36 -0.22 -5.01 1.11
CA THR A 36 0.18 -6.41 0.95
C THR A 36 -1.02 -7.34 0.90
N PHE A 37 -1.98 -7.17 1.81
CA PHE A 37 -3.22 -7.95 1.79
C PHE A 37 -4.03 -7.73 0.51
N LEU A 38 -4.32 -6.47 0.15
CA LEU A 38 -5.17 -6.15 -0.99
C LEU A 38 -4.57 -6.62 -2.31
N HIS A 39 -3.26 -6.40 -2.52
CA HIS A 39 -2.60 -6.80 -3.76
C HIS A 39 -2.51 -8.32 -3.90
N THR A 40 -2.23 -9.04 -2.82
CA THR A 40 -2.28 -10.51 -2.82
C THR A 40 -3.69 -11.02 -3.12
N MET A 41 -4.72 -10.43 -2.49
CA MET A 41 -6.12 -10.78 -2.75
C MET A 41 -6.48 -10.58 -4.23
N ALA A 42 -6.11 -9.44 -4.82
CA ALA A 42 -6.32 -9.15 -6.24
C ALA A 42 -5.57 -10.14 -7.14
N ALA A 43 -4.32 -10.47 -6.82
CA ALA A 43 -3.51 -11.42 -7.57
C ALA A 43 -4.07 -12.86 -7.58
N THR A 44 -4.83 -13.21 -6.55
CA THR A 44 -5.53 -14.51 -6.42
C THR A 44 -6.97 -14.49 -6.92
N TYR A 45 -7.51 -13.34 -7.34
CA TYR A 45 -8.87 -13.22 -7.86
C TYR A 45 -9.07 -14.07 -9.13
N PRO A 46 -10.28 -14.57 -9.47
CA PRO A 46 -10.47 -15.38 -10.67
C PRO A 46 -10.20 -14.61 -11.97
N ASP A 47 -9.70 -15.30 -13.00
CA ASP A 47 -9.58 -14.70 -14.34
C ASP A 47 -10.96 -14.47 -14.98
N ALA A 48 -11.93 -15.34 -14.67
CA ALA A 48 -13.33 -15.23 -15.08
C ALA A 48 -14.26 -15.35 -13.85
N PRO A 49 -14.43 -14.27 -13.05
CA PRO A 49 -15.25 -14.29 -11.85
C PRO A 49 -16.73 -14.36 -12.18
N THR A 50 -17.47 -15.09 -11.34
CA THR A 50 -18.93 -15.14 -11.33
C THR A 50 -19.54 -13.80 -10.93
N SER A 51 -20.82 -13.59 -11.25
CA SER A 51 -21.55 -12.38 -10.85
C SER A 51 -21.54 -12.15 -9.32
N SER A 52 -21.55 -13.23 -8.53
CA SER A 52 -21.44 -13.13 -7.07
C SER A 52 -20.07 -12.61 -6.66
N GLU A 53 -18.98 -13.20 -7.18
CA GLU A 53 -17.61 -12.77 -6.85
C GLU A 53 -17.33 -11.32 -7.26
N LYS A 54 -17.94 -10.85 -8.37
CA LYS A 54 -17.87 -9.43 -8.78
C LYS A 54 -18.59 -8.52 -7.77
N SER A 55 -19.80 -8.92 -7.36
CA SER A 55 -20.59 -8.20 -6.37
C SER A 55 -19.89 -8.15 -5.01
N ASP A 56 -19.33 -9.27 -4.57
CA ASP A 56 -18.63 -9.40 -3.30
C ASP A 56 -17.37 -8.55 -3.28
N MET A 57 -16.57 -8.57 -4.35
CA MET A 57 -15.37 -7.73 -4.45
C MET A 57 -15.72 -6.23 -4.48
N THR A 58 -16.74 -5.85 -5.24
CA THR A 58 -17.22 -4.46 -5.28
C THR A 58 -17.70 -4.01 -3.90
N THR A 59 -18.46 -4.86 -3.21
CA THR A 59 -18.96 -4.59 -1.87
C THR A 59 -17.81 -4.50 -0.87
N PHE A 60 -16.86 -5.43 -0.92
CA PHE A 60 -15.67 -5.44 -0.08
C PHE A 60 -14.88 -4.13 -0.21
N MET A 61 -14.55 -3.69 -1.43
CA MET A 61 -13.79 -2.44 -1.62
C MET A 61 -14.54 -1.20 -1.13
N ASN A 62 -15.86 -1.16 -1.34
CA ASN A 62 -16.70 -0.07 -0.82
C ASN A 62 -16.77 -0.07 0.71
N ILE A 63 -16.92 -1.23 1.36
CA ILE A 63 -16.91 -1.34 2.82
C ILE A 63 -15.53 -0.97 3.36
N PHE A 64 -14.47 -1.55 2.80
CA PHE A 64 -13.08 -1.27 3.16
C PHE A 64 -12.80 0.23 3.14
N SER A 65 -13.23 0.95 2.10
CA SER A 65 -13.06 2.41 2.00
C SER A 65 -13.71 3.20 3.13
N LYS A 66 -14.75 2.66 3.78
CA LYS A 66 -15.47 3.30 4.89
C LYS A 66 -14.86 3.00 6.25
N ILE A 67 -14.36 1.78 6.43
CA ILE A 67 -13.93 1.27 7.74
C ILE A 67 -12.41 1.26 7.93
N TYR A 68 -11.64 1.70 6.93
CA TYR A 68 -10.19 1.75 7.03
C TYR A 68 -9.76 2.67 8.20
N PRO A 69 -8.96 2.19 9.18
CA PRO A 69 -8.76 2.90 10.46
C PRO A 69 -8.11 4.28 10.38
N CYS A 70 -7.31 4.54 9.34
CA CYS A 70 -6.80 5.87 9.05
C CYS A 70 -7.92 6.71 8.41
N TRP A 71 -8.67 7.46 9.21
CA TRP A 71 -9.86 8.19 8.76
C TRP A 71 -9.60 9.12 7.57
N TYR A 72 -8.49 9.87 7.57
CA TYR A 72 -8.16 10.79 6.47
C TYR A 72 -7.76 10.01 5.20
N CYS A 73 -7.04 8.89 5.35
CA CYS A 73 -6.74 7.98 4.23
C CYS A 73 -8.04 7.39 3.64
N ALA A 74 -8.99 7.01 4.50
CA ALA A 74 -10.28 6.44 4.12
C ALA A 74 -11.13 7.46 3.34
N GLU A 75 -11.21 8.71 3.81
CA GLU A 75 -11.90 9.79 3.11
C GLU A 75 -11.32 10.08 1.74
N ASP A 76 -9.99 10.13 1.63
CA ASP A 76 -9.30 10.33 0.35
C ASP A 76 -9.61 9.20 -0.63
N PHE A 77 -9.54 7.94 -0.17
CA PHE A 77 -9.82 6.80 -1.02
C PHE A 77 -11.29 6.76 -1.48
N GLN A 78 -12.24 7.11 -0.60
CA GLN A 78 -13.64 7.26 -0.97
C GLN A 78 -13.86 8.36 -2.02
N LYS A 79 -13.20 9.52 -1.88
CA LYS A 79 -13.27 10.60 -2.87
C LYS A 79 -12.74 10.14 -4.23
N TRP A 80 -11.62 9.42 -4.24
CA TRP A 80 -11.04 8.87 -5.46
C TRP A 80 -11.96 7.85 -6.16
N ILE A 81 -12.57 6.92 -5.40
CA ILE A 81 -13.56 5.98 -5.95
C ILE A 81 -14.76 6.75 -6.56
N LYS A 82 -15.26 7.77 -5.85
CA LYS A 82 -16.42 8.58 -6.29
C LYS A 82 -16.12 9.46 -7.49
N SER A 83 -14.86 9.76 -7.78
CA SER A 83 -14.46 10.59 -8.94
C SER A 83 -14.40 9.81 -10.26
N GLY A 84 -15.11 8.68 -10.36
CA GLY A 84 -15.15 7.82 -11.55
C GLY A 84 -14.24 6.60 -11.49
N ASN A 85 -13.45 6.41 -10.43
CA ASN A 85 -12.55 5.27 -10.27
C ASN A 85 -13.20 4.10 -9.52
N SER A 86 -14.43 3.71 -9.90
CA SER A 86 -15.09 2.55 -9.30
C SER A 86 -14.28 1.26 -9.49
N PRO A 87 -14.27 0.34 -8.50
CA PRO A 87 -13.55 -0.93 -8.59
C PRO A 87 -13.81 -1.65 -9.91
N LYS A 88 -12.72 -2.06 -10.58
CA LYS A 88 -12.78 -2.90 -11.79
C LYS A 88 -12.61 -4.34 -11.36
N VAL A 89 -13.67 -5.13 -11.49
CA VAL A 89 -13.77 -6.49 -10.94
C VAL A 89 -14.08 -7.52 -12.01
N ASP A 90 -13.92 -7.16 -13.29
CA ASP A 90 -14.32 -8.03 -14.39
C ASP A 90 -13.39 -9.22 -14.60
N SER A 91 -12.15 -9.10 -14.14
CA SER A 91 -11.13 -10.15 -14.15
C SER A 91 -10.05 -9.86 -13.10
N LYS A 92 -9.18 -10.85 -12.86
CA LYS A 92 -7.93 -10.69 -12.10
C LYS A 92 -7.09 -9.53 -12.64
N GLU A 93 -6.93 -9.44 -13.96
CA GLU A 93 -6.12 -8.41 -14.60
C GLU A 93 -6.71 -7.01 -14.35
N ASP A 94 -8.03 -6.87 -14.50
CA ASP A 94 -8.71 -5.59 -14.27
C ASP A 94 -8.58 -5.14 -12.80
N LEU A 95 -8.78 -6.06 -11.87
CA LEU A 95 -8.70 -5.76 -10.43
C LEU A 95 -7.28 -5.43 -9.98
N SER A 96 -6.29 -6.20 -10.44
CA SER A 96 -4.89 -5.96 -10.10
C SER A 96 -4.38 -4.64 -10.66
N ASN A 97 -4.73 -4.29 -11.91
CA ASN A 97 -4.36 -2.99 -12.48
C ASN A 97 -5.08 -1.83 -11.78
N TRP A 98 -6.39 -1.93 -11.55
CA TRP A 98 -7.14 -0.88 -10.84
C TRP A 98 -6.59 -0.65 -9.42
N LEU A 99 -6.21 -1.70 -8.71
CA LEU A 99 -5.61 -1.59 -7.38
C LEU A 99 -4.19 -0.99 -7.43
N CYS A 100 -3.44 -1.27 -8.49
CA CYS A 100 -2.15 -0.63 -8.73
C CYS A 100 -2.31 0.87 -8.99
N ASP A 101 -3.28 1.27 -9.81
CA ASP A 101 -3.58 2.69 -10.07
C ASP A 101 -4.01 3.40 -8.79
N ALA A 102 -4.88 2.78 -7.99
CA ALA A 102 -5.27 3.30 -6.68
C ALA A 102 -4.06 3.54 -5.75
N HIS A 103 -3.14 2.56 -5.70
CA HIS A 103 -1.92 2.67 -4.91
C HIS A 103 -0.99 3.77 -5.46
N ASN A 104 -0.91 3.92 -6.78
CA ASN A 104 -0.11 4.95 -7.43
C ASN A 104 -0.63 6.36 -7.18
N GLU A 105 -1.95 6.55 -7.05
CA GLU A 105 -2.52 7.83 -6.65
C GLU A 105 -2.14 8.21 -5.21
N VAL A 106 -2.08 7.23 -4.31
CA VAL A 106 -1.52 7.43 -2.96
C VAL A 106 -0.02 7.74 -3.02
N ASN A 107 0.75 7.01 -3.84
CA ASN A 107 2.19 7.27 -4.02
C ASN A 107 2.43 8.71 -4.50
N LYS A 108 1.71 9.15 -5.53
CA LYS A 108 1.78 10.50 -6.06
C LYS A 108 1.44 11.55 -5.01
N LYS A 109 0.36 11.34 -4.24
CA LYS A 109 -0.02 12.24 -3.13
C LYS A 109 1.09 12.36 -2.07
N LEU A 110 1.80 11.27 -1.81
CA LEU A 110 2.89 11.22 -0.82
C LEU A 110 4.28 11.55 -1.41
N GLY A 111 4.36 11.96 -2.67
CA GLY A 111 5.63 12.26 -3.35
C GLY A 111 6.53 11.03 -3.55
N LYS A 112 5.96 9.82 -3.57
CA LYS A 112 6.66 8.56 -3.82
C LYS A 112 6.69 8.24 -5.32
N PRO A 113 7.69 7.46 -5.79
CA PRO A 113 7.73 7.00 -7.17
C PRO A 113 6.49 6.19 -7.55
N THR A 114 6.05 6.33 -8.81
CA THR A 114 5.02 5.48 -9.41
C THR A 114 5.58 4.08 -9.63
N PHE A 115 4.78 3.07 -9.30
CA PHE A 115 5.07 1.67 -9.61
C PHE A 115 4.54 1.32 -11.00
N ASP A 116 5.32 0.58 -11.80
CA ASP A 116 4.87 0.08 -13.10
C ASP A 116 3.85 -1.06 -12.92
N CYS A 117 2.58 -0.78 -13.19
CA CYS A 117 1.50 -1.75 -13.01
C CYS A 117 1.67 -3.01 -13.85
N LYS A 118 2.44 -2.99 -14.95
CA LYS A 118 2.77 -4.20 -15.72
C LYS A 118 3.55 -5.23 -14.91
N LEU A 119 4.15 -4.82 -13.79
CA LEU A 119 4.93 -5.67 -12.90
C LEU A 119 4.12 -6.19 -11.69
N TRP A 120 2.80 -5.93 -11.64
CA TRP A 120 1.95 -6.36 -10.51
C TRP A 120 2.09 -7.86 -10.25
N ARG A 121 2.15 -8.67 -11.31
CA ARG A 121 2.21 -10.12 -11.24
C ARG A 121 3.52 -10.62 -10.65
N GLN A 122 4.65 -10.09 -11.10
CA GLN A 122 5.96 -10.41 -10.53
C GLN A 122 6.03 -10.01 -9.05
N ARG A 123 5.49 -8.84 -8.71
CA ARG A 123 5.56 -8.31 -7.34
C ARG A 123 4.67 -9.05 -6.35
N TRP A 124 3.46 -9.46 -6.76
CA TRP A 124 2.42 -9.91 -5.84
C TRP A 124 2.01 -11.37 -6.01
N LYS A 125 2.56 -12.08 -7.00
CA LYS A 125 2.17 -13.47 -7.29
C LYS A 125 3.35 -14.38 -7.62
N ASP A 126 4.07 -14.07 -8.70
CA ASP A 126 4.92 -15.04 -9.37
C ASP A 126 6.39 -14.96 -8.93
N GLY A 127 6.83 -13.82 -8.38
CA GLY A 127 8.24 -13.55 -8.15
C GLY A 127 8.89 -12.82 -9.34
N TRP A 128 10.10 -12.31 -9.14
CA TRP A 128 10.83 -11.55 -10.16
C TRP A 128 11.61 -12.47 -11.09
N ASN A 129 11.65 -12.12 -12.38
CA ASN A 129 12.33 -12.92 -13.42
C ASN A 129 13.85 -13.07 -13.23
N ASP A 130 14.46 -12.30 -12.32
CA ASP A 130 15.87 -12.39 -11.97
C ASP A 130 16.16 -13.51 -10.94
N GLY A 131 15.13 -14.25 -10.51
CA GLY A 131 15.25 -15.38 -9.58
C GLY A 131 15.48 -14.99 -8.13
N ARG A 132 15.44 -13.71 -7.76
CA ARG A 132 15.72 -13.27 -6.38
C ARG A 132 14.67 -13.66 -5.34
N CYS A 133 13.57 -14.27 -5.80
CA CYS A 133 12.47 -14.74 -4.96
C CYS A 133 12.44 -16.28 -4.84
N ASP A 134 13.39 -16.97 -5.48
CA ASP A 134 13.56 -18.43 -5.44
C ASP A 134 14.58 -18.86 -4.37
#